data_AF-A0A8H7ICA2-F1
#
_entry.id   AF-A0A8H7ICA2-F1
#
_cell.length_a   1.000
_cell.length_b   1.000
_cell.length_c   1.000
_cell.angle_alpha   90.00
_cell.angle_beta   90.00
_cell.angle_gamma   90.00
#
_symmetry.space_group_name_H-M   'P 1'
#
loop_
_entity.id
_entity.type
_entity.pdbx_description
1 polymer ?
#
loop_
_entity_poly.entity_id
_entity_poly.type
_entity_poly.pdbx_seq_one_letter_code
_entity_poly.pdbx_strand_id
1 'polypeptide(L)'
;MSAKVVALAGANGFVGKAFAQEFLKQGLELRILTRADSINSAPLQEFKSQGASLHAVSYDDEASLTKALEGVDVVVSTVAGTALVSAQVPLIHAAKAAGVKLFFPSEYGSTFEGPANPSPVIQSKKKVIKAAQDAGLPFAALSNGGFPEYCFIPPLGYSFAEKKVTVWGDGNAKSTWTTVHSVGDWLANVLKTVPISQLENKHLIIQGNVATANEVIKLWEQKHNAKLEVDYRSTKELDDRVNASAEDFLAILLQEWASGRGELGGKDNSLYPGWKPDTIESVL
;
A
#
# COMPACT_ATOMS: atom_id res chain seq x y z
N MET A 1 -14.59 18.15 9.35
CA MET A 1 -13.54 18.86 8.60
C MET A 1 -12.69 17.84 7.88
N SER A 2 -12.11 18.20 6.74
CA SER A 2 -11.06 17.40 6.08
C SER A 2 -9.70 17.59 6.79
N ALA A 3 -8.70 16.79 6.42
CA ALA A 3 -7.38 16.84 7.04
C ALA A 3 -6.60 18.09 6.57
N LYS A 4 -5.96 18.78 7.51
CA LYS A 4 -5.04 19.88 7.22
C LYS A 4 -3.58 19.45 7.39
N VAL A 5 -3.27 18.84 8.54
CA VAL A 5 -1.92 18.35 8.87
C VAL A 5 -1.90 16.82 8.80
N VAL A 6 -1.05 16.28 7.92
CA VAL A 6 -0.91 14.84 7.72
C VAL A 6 0.50 14.41 8.12
N ALA A 7 0.60 13.49 9.08
CA ALA A 7 1.86 12.85 9.40
C ALA A 7 2.04 11.57 8.55
N LEU A 8 3.22 11.39 7.96
CA LEU A 8 3.58 10.22 7.18
C LEU A 8 4.76 9.48 7.82
N ALA A 9 4.53 8.22 8.21
CA ALA A 9 5.57 7.31 8.68
C ALA A 9 6.01 6.38 7.55
N GLY A 10 7.33 6.19 7.38
CA GLY A 10 7.87 5.31 6.34
C GLY A 10 8.10 5.96 4.98
N ALA A 11 8.27 7.29 4.93
CA ALA A 11 8.45 8.07 3.71
C ALA A 11 9.68 7.70 2.86
N ASN A 12 10.66 6.98 3.40
CA ASN A 12 11.80 6.45 2.63
C ASN A 12 11.50 5.16 1.85
N GLY A 13 10.43 4.46 2.23
CA GLY A 13 10.02 3.22 1.58
C GLY A 13 9.47 3.46 0.17
N PHE A 14 9.27 2.38 -0.58
CA PHE A 14 8.71 2.43 -1.94
C PHE A 14 7.36 3.20 -1.98
N VAL A 15 6.40 2.78 -1.17
CA VAL A 15 5.06 3.42 -1.07
C VAL A 15 5.16 4.83 -0.47
N GLY A 16 5.92 4.97 0.61
CA GLY A 16 6.04 6.24 1.33
C GLY A 16 6.61 7.38 0.49
N LYS A 17 7.56 7.10 -0.41
CA LYS A 17 8.12 8.13 -1.31
C LYS A 17 7.05 8.67 -2.27
N ALA A 18 6.28 7.79 -2.89
CA ALA A 18 5.21 8.19 -3.81
C ALA A 18 4.12 8.98 -3.08
N PHE A 19 3.74 8.52 -1.88
CA PHE A 19 2.73 9.21 -1.09
C PHE A 19 3.19 10.59 -0.65
N ALA A 20 4.43 10.73 -0.16
CA ALA A 20 5.00 12.03 0.21
C ALA A 20 4.96 13.01 -0.98
N GLN A 21 5.34 12.54 -2.18
CA GLN A 21 5.33 13.34 -3.39
C GLN A 21 3.92 13.83 -3.76
N GLU A 22 2.92 12.95 -3.78
CA GLU A 22 1.55 13.33 -4.12
C GLU A 22 0.89 14.20 -3.03
N PHE A 23 1.22 13.96 -1.74
CA PHE A 23 0.70 14.76 -0.63
C PHE A 23 1.19 16.21 -0.73
N LEU A 24 2.48 16.41 -1.01
CA LEU A 24 3.07 17.74 -1.22
C LEU A 24 2.48 18.42 -2.46
N LYS A 25 2.37 17.70 -3.59
CA LYS A 25 1.80 18.21 -4.83
C LYS A 25 0.34 18.67 -4.67
N GLN A 26 -0.44 17.99 -3.83
CA GLN A 26 -1.83 18.35 -3.52
C GLN A 26 -1.94 19.47 -2.46
N GLY A 27 -0.82 19.91 -1.88
CA GLY A 27 -0.72 21.00 -0.92
C GLY A 27 -1.14 20.64 0.50
N LEU A 28 -1.01 19.37 0.90
CA LEU A 28 -1.19 18.96 2.30
C LEU A 28 -0.01 19.46 3.14
N GLU A 29 -0.28 19.88 4.38
CA GLU A 29 0.78 20.18 5.34
C GLU A 29 1.39 18.86 5.81
N LEU A 30 2.49 18.46 5.18
CA LEU A 30 3.11 17.15 5.36
C LEU A 30 4.17 17.16 6.46
N ARG A 31 3.95 16.33 7.47
CA ARG A 31 4.92 16.01 8.53
C ARG A 31 5.49 14.61 8.33
N ILE A 32 6.78 14.47 8.05
CA ILE A 32 7.41 13.16 7.89
C ILE A 32 8.01 12.70 9.22
N LEU A 33 7.59 11.54 9.68
CA LEU A 33 8.17 10.84 10.82
C LEU A 33 9.27 9.90 10.32
N THR A 34 10.49 10.06 10.84
CA THR A 34 11.64 9.26 10.44
C THR A 34 12.52 8.94 11.64
N ARG A 35 13.24 7.81 11.60
CA ARG A 35 14.33 7.55 12.54
C ARG A 35 15.45 8.57 12.34
N ALA A 36 16.15 8.92 13.42
CA ALA A 36 17.25 9.88 13.41
C ALA A 36 18.30 9.54 12.33
N ASP A 37 18.71 8.28 12.25
CA ASP A 37 19.73 7.82 11.28
C ASP A 37 19.31 7.99 9.82
N SER A 38 18.00 8.07 9.55
CA SER A 38 17.46 8.22 8.20
C SER A 38 17.17 9.67 7.82
N ILE A 39 17.25 10.62 8.76
CA ILE A 39 16.78 12.00 8.53
C ILE A 39 17.52 12.68 7.38
N ASN A 40 18.80 12.39 7.18
CA ASN A 40 19.64 12.98 6.14
C ASN A 40 19.63 12.20 4.81
N SER A 41 18.77 11.19 4.67
CA SER A 41 18.63 10.48 3.40
C SER A 41 18.14 11.41 2.28
N ALA A 42 18.63 11.17 1.07
CA ALA A 42 18.34 12.02 -0.09
C ALA A 42 16.83 12.24 -0.33
N PRO A 43 15.95 11.21 -0.27
CA PRO A 43 14.51 11.43 -0.47
C PRO A 43 13.90 12.37 0.56
N LEU A 44 14.28 12.25 1.84
CA LEU A 44 13.71 13.10 2.89
C LEU A 44 14.16 14.56 2.80
N GLN A 45 15.42 14.78 2.42
CA GLN A 45 15.92 16.15 2.21
C GLN A 45 15.26 16.80 0.99
N GLU A 46 14.93 16.01 -0.03
CA GLU A 46 14.15 16.47 -1.18
C GLU A 46 12.71 16.82 -0.78
N PHE A 47 12.01 15.99 -0.01
CA PHE A 47 10.67 16.34 0.48
C PHE A 47 10.69 17.58 1.40
N LYS A 48 11.76 17.75 2.19
CA LYS A 48 11.96 18.95 2.99
C LYS A 48 12.14 20.20 2.14
N SER A 49 12.87 20.13 1.03
CA SER A 49 13.05 21.25 0.09
C SER A 49 11.71 21.64 -0.57
N GLN A 50 10.81 20.68 -0.73
CA GLN A 50 9.45 20.85 -1.26
C GLN A 50 8.42 21.28 -0.21
N GLY A 51 8.82 21.47 1.06
CA GLY A 51 7.97 22.02 2.12
C GLY A 51 7.51 21.04 3.21
N ALA A 52 7.94 19.78 3.19
CA ALA A 52 7.66 18.86 4.29
C ALA A 52 8.46 19.23 5.56
N SER A 53 7.87 19.03 6.74
CA SER A 53 8.63 19.08 8.00
C SER A 53 9.15 17.68 8.34
N LEU A 54 10.43 17.58 8.73
CA LEU A 54 11.03 16.30 9.15
C LEU A 54 11.08 16.23 10.67
N HIS A 55 10.58 15.14 11.24
CA HIS A 55 10.59 14.89 12.68
C HIS A 55 11.31 13.58 12.95
N ALA A 56 12.47 13.69 13.63
CA ALA A 56 13.18 12.54 14.14
C ALA A 56 12.40 11.93 15.31
N VAL A 57 12.09 10.64 15.23
CA VAL A 57 11.36 9.90 16.25
C VAL A 57 12.03 8.55 16.53
N SER A 58 11.83 8.04 17.74
CA SER A 58 12.09 6.66 18.09
C SER A 58 10.77 5.95 18.34
N TYR A 59 10.57 4.77 17.74
CA TYR A 59 9.35 4.00 17.97
C TYR A 59 9.31 3.33 19.35
N ASP A 60 10.43 3.35 20.08
CA ASP A 60 10.54 2.88 21.46
C ASP A 60 10.30 4.01 22.48
N ASP A 61 10.07 5.26 22.02
CA ASP A 61 9.83 6.43 22.86
C ASP A 61 8.46 7.05 22.52
N GLU A 62 7.43 6.60 23.24
CA GLU A 62 6.04 7.07 23.05
C GLU A 62 5.90 8.58 23.31
N ALA A 63 6.68 9.16 24.23
CA ALA A 63 6.64 10.59 24.50
C ALA A 63 7.18 11.41 23.32
N SER A 64 8.30 10.97 22.72
CA SER A 64 8.84 11.56 21.49
C SER A 64 7.84 11.48 20.34
N LEU A 65 7.21 10.32 20.14
CA LEU A 65 6.17 10.13 19.12
C LEU A 65 4.96 11.04 19.35
N THR A 66 4.45 11.10 20.59
CA THR A 66 3.28 11.90 20.95
C THR A 66 3.54 13.38 20.66
N LYS A 67 4.70 13.89 21.10
CA LYS A 67 5.13 15.27 20.83
C LYS A 67 5.24 15.55 19.32
N ALA A 68 5.76 14.61 18.54
CA ALA A 68 5.84 14.75 17.09
C ALA A 68 4.46 14.75 16.40
N LEU A 69 3.42 14.24 17.06
CA LEU A 69 2.06 14.16 16.55
C LEU A 69 1.13 15.28 17.06
N GLU A 70 1.59 16.16 17.94
CA GLU A 70 0.82 17.32 18.38
C GLU A 70 0.40 18.18 17.18
N GLY A 71 -0.91 18.46 17.09
CA GLY A 71 -1.52 19.24 16.00
C GLY A 71 -1.72 18.47 14.69
N VAL A 72 -1.41 17.16 14.63
CA VAL A 72 -1.66 16.32 13.46
C VAL A 72 -3.13 15.89 13.41
N ASP A 73 -3.78 16.03 12.25
CA ASP A 73 -5.16 15.57 12.05
C ASP A 73 -5.21 14.07 11.72
N VAL A 74 -4.34 13.64 10.80
CA VAL A 74 -4.32 12.28 10.26
C VAL A 74 -2.90 11.73 10.23
N VAL A 75 -2.73 10.48 10.65
CA VAL A 75 -1.47 9.75 10.50
C VAL A 75 -1.64 8.72 9.39
N VAL A 76 -0.72 8.72 8.43
CA VAL A 76 -0.62 7.72 7.36
C VAL A 76 0.66 6.93 7.57
N SER A 77 0.54 5.62 7.69
CA SER A 77 1.65 4.71 7.87
C SER A 77 1.90 3.95 6.58
N THR A 78 3.14 3.97 6.08
CA THR A 78 3.63 3.18 4.95
C THR A 78 4.84 2.34 5.35
N VAL A 79 4.98 2.01 6.64
CA VAL A 79 6.07 1.15 7.14
C VAL A 79 5.87 -0.28 6.65
N ALA A 80 6.97 -0.97 6.34
CA ALA A 80 6.92 -2.30 5.74
C ALA A 80 7.89 -3.26 6.45
N GLY A 81 7.79 -4.55 6.09
CA GLY A 81 8.70 -5.59 6.55
C GLY A 81 8.58 -5.87 8.05
N THR A 82 9.73 -6.13 8.70
CA THR A 82 9.78 -6.52 10.12
C THR A 82 9.29 -5.44 11.08
N ALA A 83 9.21 -4.19 10.63
CA ALA A 83 8.71 -3.07 11.42
C ALA A 83 7.17 -2.95 11.45
N LEU A 84 6.43 -3.81 10.73
CA LEU A 84 4.99 -3.64 10.52
C LEU A 84 4.20 -3.55 11.84
N VAL A 85 4.52 -4.36 12.84
CA VAL A 85 3.87 -4.29 14.16
C VAL A 85 4.63 -3.36 15.10
N SER A 86 5.95 -3.53 15.20
CA SER A 86 6.79 -2.84 16.19
C SER A 86 6.85 -1.32 16.00
N ALA A 87 6.63 -0.81 14.79
CA ALA A 87 6.53 0.64 14.57
C ALA A 87 5.08 1.15 14.68
N GLN A 88 4.09 0.41 14.18
CA GLN A 88 2.72 0.92 14.09
C GLN A 88 1.99 0.90 15.42
N VAL A 89 2.21 -0.09 16.29
CA VAL A 89 1.52 -0.16 17.58
C VAL A 89 1.90 1.01 18.50
N PRO A 90 3.20 1.33 18.73
CA PRO A 90 3.56 2.53 19.47
C PRO A 90 3.04 3.82 18.81
N LEU A 91 3.07 3.89 17.48
CA LEU A 91 2.57 5.04 16.73
C LEU A 91 1.05 5.24 16.93
N ILE A 92 0.26 4.16 17.03
CA ILE A 92 -1.17 4.21 17.33
C ILE A 92 -1.42 4.79 18.72
N HIS A 93 -0.70 4.32 19.74
CA HIS A 93 -0.83 4.83 21.11
C HIS A 93 -0.47 6.31 21.20
N ALA A 94 0.64 6.70 20.59
CA ALA A 94 1.07 8.09 20.51
C ALA A 94 0.08 8.97 19.72
N ALA A 95 -0.47 8.47 18.61
CA ALA A 95 -1.49 9.18 17.83
C ALA A 95 -2.77 9.40 18.66
N LYS A 96 -3.21 8.39 19.42
CA LYS A 96 -4.33 8.52 20.34
C LYS A 96 -4.06 9.55 21.42
N ALA A 97 -2.88 9.51 22.04
CA ALA A 97 -2.48 10.45 23.10
C ALA A 97 -2.38 11.90 22.58
N ALA A 98 -1.92 12.10 21.34
CA ALA A 98 -1.81 13.41 20.70
C ALA A 98 -3.14 13.97 20.16
N GLY A 99 -4.23 13.19 20.22
CA GLY A 99 -5.55 13.61 19.72
C GLY A 99 -5.71 13.55 18.21
N VAL A 100 -4.94 12.70 17.53
CA VAL A 100 -5.10 12.42 16.09
C VAL A 100 -6.51 11.89 15.82
N LYS A 101 -7.13 12.35 14.73
CA LYS A 101 -8.53 12.09 14.41
C LYS A 101 -8.72 10.82 13.58
N LEU A 102 -7.72 10.44 12.79
CA LEU A 102 -7.78 9.25 11.94
C LEU A 102 -6.39 8.66 11.70
N PHE A 103 -6.30 7.33 11.71
CA PHE A 103 -5.09 6.57 11.40
C PHE A 103 -5.27 5.71 10.14
N PHE A 104 -4.38 5.85 9.17
CA PHE A 104 -4.27 4.94 8.03
C PHE A 104 -3.11 3.96 8.27
N PRO A 105 -3.38 2.69 8.59
CA PRO A 105 -2.35 1.67 8.74
C PRO A 105 -1.74 1.29 7.39
N SER A 106 -0.56 0.66 7.44
CA SER A 106 0.15 0.14 6.27
C SER A 106 -0.53 -1.12 5.71
N GLU A 107 -1.63 -0.92 5.00
CA GLU A 107 -2.49 -1.98 4.45
C GLU A 107 -2.35 -2.17 2.93
N TYR A 108 -1.91 -1.14 2.20
CA TYR A 108 -1.94 -1.02 0.74
C TYR A 108 -1.60 -2.33 0.00
N GLY A 109 -2.58 -2.86 -0.73
CA GLY A 109 -2.53 -4.18 -1.34
C GLY A 109 -3.91 -4.81 -1.51
N SER A 110 -3.95 -6.15 -1.51
CA SER A 110 -5.18 -6.96 -1.51
C SER A 110 -5.89 -6.94 -0.15
N THR A 111 -7.16 -7.35 -0.13
CA THR A 111 -7.95 -7.46 1.11
C THR A 111 -7.63 -8.72 1.93
N PHE A 112 -7.07 -9.76 1.28
CA PHE A 112 -6.72 -11.03 1.90
C PHE A 112 -7.87 -11.64 2.74
N GLU A 113 -9.09 -11.59 2.20
CA GLU A 113 -10.29 -12.16 2.82
C GLU A 113 -10.33 -13.71 2.80
N GLY A 114 -9.27 -14.36 2.28
CA GLY A 114 -9.06 -15.81 2.28
C GLY A 114 -8.25 -16.35 3.49
N PRO A 115 -7.79 -17.61 3.39
CA PRO A 115 -8.14 -18.80 4.19
C PRO A 115 -8.06 -18.69 5.73
N ALA A 116 -8.57 -19.72 6.41
CA ALA A 116 -8.66 -19.81 7.89
C ALA A 116 -7.33 -19.64 8.64
N ASN A 117 -6.18 -19.81 7.97
CA ASN A 117 -4.84 -19.66 8.55
C ASN A 117 -4.01 -18.61 7.76
N PRO A 118 -4.07 -17.32 8.12
CA PRO A 118 -3.39 -16.25 7.38
C PRO A 118 -1.87 -16.28 7.57
N SER A 119 -1.12 -15.84 6.55
CA SER A 119 0.34 -15.65 6.65
C SER A 119 0.73 -14.72 7.81
N PRO A 120 1.97 -14.77 8.33
CA PRO A 120 2.41 -13.85 9.39
C PRO A 120 2.30 -12.37 9.02
N VAL A 121 2.43 -12.03 7.73
CA VAL A 121 2.23 -10.66 7.24
C VAL A 121 0.77 -10.25 7.43
N ILE A 122 -0.19 -11.09 7.03
CA ILE A 122 -1.62 -10.84 7.20
C ILE A 122 -1.99 -10.82 8.69
N GLN A 123 -1.42 -11.72 9.50
CA GLN A 123 -1.60 -11.71 10.95
C GLN A 123 -1.08 -10.40 11.58
N SER A 124 0.07 -9.92 11.12
CA SER A 124 0.66 -8.66 11.58
C SER A 124 -0.22 -7.45 11.25
N LYS A 125 -0.79 -7.41 10.04
CA LYS A 125 -1.80 -6.41 9.65
C LYS A 125 -3.03 -6.45 10.57
N LYS A 126 -3.60 -7.64 10.79
CA LYS A 126 -4.73 -7.83 11.72
C LYS A 126 -4.41 -7.38 13.15
N LYS A 127 -3.19 -7.62 13.65
CA LYS A 127 -2.72 -7.14 14.96
C LYS A 127 -2.70 -5.60 15.03
N VAL A 128 -2.28 -4.91 13.98
CA VAL A 128 -2.24 -3.44 13.92
C VAL A 128 -3.66 -2.86 13.93
N ILE A 129 -4.58 -3.43 13.13
CA ILE A 129 -5.99 -3.03 13.13
C ILE A 129 -6.60 -3.23 14.51
N LYS A 130 -6.36 -4.38 15.15
CA LYS A 130 -6.82 -4.65 16.51
C LYS A 130 -6.25 -3.65 17.52
N ALA A 131 -4.99 -3.27 17.41
CA ALA A 131 -4.39 -2.27 18.30
C ALA A 131 -5.07 -0.89 18.17
N ALA A 132 -5.43 -0.46 16.95
CA ALA A 132 -6.16 0.78 16.74
C ALA A 132 -7.57 0.73 17.36
N GLN A 133 -8.27 -0.40 17.19
CA GLN A 133 -9.57 -0.65 17.80
C GLN A 133 -9.51 -0.62 19.33
N ASP A 134 -8.57 -1.37 19.93
CA ASP A 134 -8.39 -1.48 21.38
C ASP A 134 -8.00 -0.12 21.99
N ALA A 135 -7.24 0.71 21.27
CA ALA A 135 -6.90 2.07 21.68
C ALA A 135 -8.05 3.10 21.51
N GLY A 136 -9.14 2.72 20.83
CA GLY A 136 -10.23 3.62 20.48
C GLY A 136 -9.78 4.79 19.59
N LEU A 137 -8.80 4.55 18.70
CA LEU A 137 -8.35 5.50 17.69
C LEU A 137 -9.10 5.21 16.39
N PRO A 138 -9.88 6.16 15.83
CA PRO A 138 -10.51 5.94 14.54
C PRO A 138 -9.45 5.64 13.47
N PHE A 139 -9.72 4.66 12.61
CA PHE A 139 -8.80 4.26 11.55
C PHE A 139 -9.51 4.05 10.22
N ALA A 140 -8.78 4.08 9.11
CA ALA A 140 -9.29 3.71 7.80
C ALA A 140 -8.26 2.86 7.06
N ALA A 141 -8.64 1.65 6.62
CA ALA A 141 -7.79 0.80 5.80
C ALA A 141 -7.98 1.13 4.32
N LEU A 142 -6.92 1.01 3.51
CA LEU A 142 -6.96 1.24 2.06
C LEU A 142 -6.38 0.03 1.32
N SER A 143 -7.21 -0.61 0.48
CA SER A 143 -6.81 -1.67 -0.44
C SER A 143 -6.90 -1.18 -1.89
N ASN A 144 -5.89 -1.54 -2.70
CA ASN A 144 -5.69 -0.99 -4.05
C ASN A 144 -5.20 -2.04 -5.08
N GLY A 145 -5.16 -3.31 -4.68
CA GLY A 145 -4.61 -4.40 -5.49
C GLY A 145 -3.08 -4.35 -5.58
N GLY A 146 -2.52 -4.87 -6.67
CA GLY A 146 -1.08 -4.89 -6.90
C GLY A 146 -0.56 -3.52 -7.35
N PHE A 147 0.62 -3.13 -6.85
CA PHE A 147 1.42 -2.06 -7.45
C PHE A 147 2.22 -2.65 -8.63
N PRO A 148 1.88 -2.38 -9.90
CA PRO A 148 2.59 -2.97 -11.03
C PRO A 148 4.10 -2.73 -10.98
N GLU A 149 4.54 -1.57 -10.48
CA GLU A 149 5.96 -1.20 -10.33
C GLU A 149 6.72 -2.07 -9.33
N TYR A 150 6.00 -2.73 -8.41
CA TYR A 150 6.55 -3.62 -7.39
C TYR A 150 6.30 -5.10 -7.71
N CYS A 151 5.24 -5.39 -8.46
CA CYS A 151 4.77 -6.74 -8.71
C CYS A 151 5.29 -7.36 -10.02
N PHE A 152 5.63 -6.56 -11.02
CA PHE A 152 6.19 -7.05 -12.27
C PHE A 152 7.69 -7.32 -12.16
N ILE A 153 8.02 -8.34 -11.36
CA ILE A 153 9.38 -8.78 -11.05
C ILE A 153 9.52 -10.30 -11.17
N PRO A 154 10.75 -10.84 -11.36
CA PRO A 154 10.98 -12.27 -11.53
C PRO A 154 10.40 -13.17 -10.42
N PRO A 155 10.47 -12.83 -9.11
CA PRO A 155 9.87 -13.66 -8.05
C PRO A 155 8.35 -13.85 -8.16
N LEU A 156 7.66 -12.99 -8.90
CA LEU A 156 6.23 -13.06 -9.16
C LEU A 156 5.91 -13.56 -10.58
N GLY A 157 6.91 -14.05 -11.30
CA GLY A 157 6.75 -14.64 -12.62
C GLY A 157 6.96 -13.66 -13.77
N TYR A 158 7.42 -12.42 -13.55
CA TYR A 158 7.61 -11.44 -14.62
C TYR A 158 9.09 -11.13 -14.84
N SER A 159 9.73 -11.88 -15.74
CA SER A 159 11.14 -11.69 -16.15
C SER A 159 11.21 -11.04 -17.52
N PHE A 160 10.65 -9.83 -17.66
CA PHE A 160 10.57 -9.13 -18.95
C PHE A 160 11.91 -8.88 -19.62
N ALA A 161 12.99 -8.64 -18.85
CA ALA A 161 14.33 -8.48 -19.38
C ALA A 161 14.84 -9.75 -20.11
N GLU A 162 14.43 -10.93 -19.65
CA GLU A 162 14.74 -12.22 -20.27
C GLU A 162 13.66 -12.67 -21.27
N LYS A 163 12.62 -11.85 -21.46
CA LYS A 163 11.42 -12.15 -22.24
C LYS A 163 10.69 -13.42 -21.78
N LYS A 164 10.65 -13.66 -20.47
CA LYS A 164 10.00 -14.83 -19.86
C LYS A 164 8.92 -14.42 -18.87
N VAL A 165 7.78 -15.11 -18.91
CA VAL A 165 6.72 -14.95 -17.92
C VAL A 165 6.21 -16.31 -17.46
N THR A 166 5.99 -16.47 -16.15
CA THR A 166 5.29 -17.61 -15.56
C THR A 166 3.86 -17.20 -15.23
N VAL A 167 2.89 -17.93 -15.73
CA VAL A 167 1.46 -17.72 -15.51
C VAL A 167 0.89 -18.86 -14.70
N TRP A 168 0.15 -18.56 -13.64
CA TRP A 168 -0.51 -19.58 -12.82
C TRP A 168 -1.96 -19.79 -13.25
N GLY A 169 -2.35 -21.05 -13.46
CA GLY A 169 -3.65 -21.42 -14.01
C GLY A 169 -3.73 -21.16 -15.51
N ASP A 170 -4.88 -20.72 -16.00
CA ASP A 170 -5.10 -20.40 -17.42
C ASP A 170 -4.73 -18.94 -17.79
N GLY A 171 -4.37 -18.13 -16.78
CA GLY A 171 -4.00 -16.72 -16.94
C GLY A 171 -5.15 -15.75 -17.20
N ASN A 172 -6.41 -16.19 -17.07
CA ASN A 172 -7.60 -15.38 -17.37
C ASN A 172 -8.29 -14.81 -16.13
N ALA A 173 -7.80 -15.13 -14.92
CA ALA A 173 -8.27 -14.51 -13.69
C ALA A 173 -7.90 -13.01 -13.69
N LYS A 174 -8.89 -12.16 -13.40
CA LYS A 174 -8.71 -10.71 -13.32
C LYS A 174 -8.04 -10.31 -12.01
N SER A 175 -7.18 -9.30 -12.08
CA SER A 175 -6.55 -8.68 -10.93
C SER A 175 -6.59 -7.15 -11.01
N THR A 176 -6.75 -6.50 -9.87
CA THR A 176 -6.66 -5.05 -9.73
C THR A 176 -5.20 -4.61 -9.70
N TRP A 177 -4.86 -3.66 -10.56
CA TRP A 177 -3.54 -3.03 -10.64
C TRP A 177 -3.68 -1.51 -10.50
N THR A 178 -3.02 -0.92 -9.51
CA THR A 178 -3.06 0.54 -9.29
C THR A 178 -1.64 1.02 -9.04
N THR A 179 -1.15 1.97 -9.86
CA THR A 179 0.20 2.52 -9.70
C THR A 179 0.37 3.19 -8.34
N VAL A 180 1.57 3.14 -7.79
CA VAL A 180 1.84 3.65 -6.43
C VAL A 180 1.56 5.15 -6.33
N HIS A 181 1.83 5.89 -7.42
CA HIS A 181 1.49 7.30 -7.55
C HIS A 181 -0.01 7.54 -7.60
N SER A 182 -0.77 6.71 -8.35
CA SER A 182 -2.22 6.85 -8.40
C SER A 182 -2.90 6.64 -7.04
N VAL A 183 -2.38 5.71 -6.22
CA VAL A 183 -2.87 5.51 -4.85
C VAL A 183 -2.54 6.72 -3.96
N GLY A 184 -1.32 7.24 -4.07
CA GLY A 184 -0.91 8.46 -3.36
C GLY A 184 -1.78 9.67 -3.72
N ASP A 185 -2.04 9.87 -5.02
CA ASP A 185 -2.89 10.95 -5.53
C ASP A 185 -4.33 10.84 -5.04
N TRP A 186 -4.90 9.64 -5.10
CA TRP A 186 -6.25 9.39 -4.60
C TRP A 186 -6.36 9.70 -3.10
N LEU A 187 -5.43 9.17 -2.30
CA LEU A 187 -5.44 9.37 -0.86
C LEU A 187 -5.23 10.84 -0.50
N ALA A 188 -4.32 11.53 -1.18
CA ALA A 188 -4.09 12.95 -0.99
C ALA A 188 -5.37 13.79 -1.24
N ASN A 189 -6.08 13.50 -2.34
CA ASN A 189 -7.32 14.18 -2.66
C ASN A 189 -8.40 13.91 -1.60
N VAL A 190 -8.58 12.64 -1.22
CA VAL A 190 -9.58 12.22 -0.23
C VAL A 190 -9.33 12.87 1.13
N LEU A 191 -8.08 12.90 1.59
CA LEU A 191 -7.71 13.57 2.84
C LEU A 191 -8.04 15.07 2.81
N LYS A 192 -7.94 15.72 1.65
CA LYS A 192 -8.21 17.15 1.46
C LYS A 192 -9.70 17.48 1.32
N THR A 193 -10.48 16.61 0.68
CA THR A 193 -11.84 16.93 0.23
C THR A 193 -12.93 16.22 1.03
N VAL A 194 -12.66 15.04 1.59
CA VAL A 194 -13.64 14.24 2.32
C VAL A 194 -13.55 14.55 3.82
N PRO A 195 -14.67 14.82 4.52
CA PRO A 195 -14.65 14.97 5.96
C PRO A 195 -14.12 13.71 6.66
N ILE A 196 -13.20 13.87 7.62
CA ILE A 196 -12.58 12.75 8.34
C ILE A 196 -13.62 11.78 8.91
N SER A 197 -14.73 12.29 9.44
CA SER A 197 -15.82 11.50 10.02
C SER A 197 -16.51 10.54 9.03
N GLN A 198 -16.36 10.75 7.72
CA GLN A 198 -16.89 9.83 6.70
C GLN A 198 -15.93 8.67 6.39
N LEU A 199 -14.66 8.81 6.79
CA LEU A 199 -13.60 7.81 6.59
C LEU A 199 -13.41 6.90 7.82
N GLU A 200 -13.89 7.32 8.99
CA GLU A 200 -13.73 6.59 10.25
C GLU A 200 -14.26 5.14 10.16
N ASN A 201 -13.41 4.20 10.54
CA ASN A 201 -13.65 2.77 10.58
C ASN A 201 -14.10 2.17 9.24
N LYS A 202 -13.64 2.77 8.12
CA LYS A 202 -13.88 2.26 6.77
C LYS A 202 -12.73 1.38 6.28
N HIS A 203 -13.10 0.38 5.50
CA HIS A 203 -12.17 -0.29 4.59
C HIS A 203 -12.45 0.20 3.18
N LEU A 204 -11.60 1.12 2.74
CA LEU A 204 -11.65 1.77 1.44
C LEU A 204 -11.00 0.86 0.40
N ILE A 205 -11.68 0.66 -0.73
CA ILE A 205 -11.25 -0.21 -1.81
C ILE A 205 -11.28 0.58 -3.11
N ILE A 206 -10.10 0.77 -3.68
CA ILE A 206 -9.90 1.48 -4.94
C ILE A 206 -9.31 0.55 -6.00
N GLN A 207 -9.53 0.92 -7.26
CA GLN A 207 -9.06 0.14 -8.40
C GLN A 207 -8.70 1.07 -9.54
N GLY A 208 -7.44 1.04 -9.97
CA GLY A 208 -6.96 1.75 -11.14
C GLY A 208 -7.31 1.04 -12.44
N ASN A 209 -6.68 -0.11 -12.65
CA ASN A 209 -6.81 -0.93 -13.84
C ASN A 209 -7.24 -2.34 -13.43
N VAL A 210 -7.85 -3.06 -14.36
CA VAL A 210 -8.12 -4.49 -14.23
C VAL A 210 -7.52 -5.20 -15.42
N ALA A 211 -6.65 -6.17 -15.16
CA ALA A 211 -6.04 -6.97 -16.21
C ALA A 211 -5.78 -8.39 -15.72
N THR A 212 -5.90 -9.34 -16.63
CA THR A 212 -5.44 -10.71 -16.47
C THR A 212 -3.94 -10.83 -16.79
N ALA A 213 -3.31 -11.93 -16.40
CA ALA A 213 -1.91 -12.18 -16.77
C ALA A 213 -1.72 -12.23 -18.30
N ASN A 214 -2.66 -12.85 -19.01
CA ASN A 214 -2.65 -12.91 -20.48
C ASN A 214 -2.79 -11.52 -21.12
N GLU A 215 -3.58 -10.62 -20.52
CA GLU A 215 -3.71 -9.23 -20.98
C GLU A 215 -2.43 -8.42 -20.71
N VAL A 216 -1.79 -8.60 -19.56
CA VAL A 216 -0.47 -7.99 -19.24
C VAL A 216 0.58 -8.41 -20.26
N ILE A 217 0.68 -9.72 -20.56
CA ILE A 217 1.59 -10.26 -21.58
C ILE A 217 1.31 -9.60 -22.93
N LYS A 218 0.04 -9.56 -23.36
CA LYS A 218 -0.35 -8.96 -24.64
C LYS A 218 0.04 -7.48 -24.73
N LEU A 219 -0.20 -6.69 -23.68
CA LEU A 219 0.18 -5.28 -23.62
C LEU A 219 1.69 -5.11 -23.74
N TRP A 220 2.47 -5.92 -23.01
CA TRP A 220 3.93 -5.90 -23.10
C TRP A 220 4.42 -6.25 -24.51
N GLU A 221 3.90 -7.33 -25.11
CA GLU A 221 4.31 -7.77 -26.45
C GLU A 221 3.99 -6.72 -27.53
N GLN A 222 2.84 -6.05 -27.41
CA GLN A 222 2.43 -4.98 -28.33
C GLN A 222 3.35 -3.75 -28.19
N LYS A 223 3.64 -3.32 -26.96
CA LYS A 223 4.48 -2.15 -26.69
C LYS A 223 5.91 -2.34 -27.18
N HIS A 224 6.47 -3.54 -26.99
CA HIS A 224 7.88 -3.84 -27.30
C HIS A 224 8.09 -4.50 -28.67
N ASN A 225 7.00 -4.77 -29.41
CA ASN A 225 7.04 -5.53 -30.68
C ASN A 225 7.89 -6.80 -30.57
N ALA A 226 7.71 -7.54 -29.48
CA ALA A 226 8.47 -8.73 -29.14
C ALA A 226 7.56 -9.79 -28.53
N LYS A 227 7.97 -11.06 -28.60
CA LYS A 227 7.26 -12.19 -27.99
C LYS A 227 7.87 -12.59 -26.65
N LEU A 228 7.00 -12.93 -25.71
CA LEU A 228 7.37 -13.52 -24.43
C LEU A 228 7.29 -15.04 -24.53
N GLU A 229 8.26 -15.72 -23.95
CA GLU A 229 8.15 -17.14 -23.62
C GLU A 229 7.27 -17.27 -22.37
N VAL A 230 6.12 -17.93 -22.51
CA VAL A 230 5.13 -18.05 -21.44
C VAL A 230 5.10 -19.48 -20.92
N ASP A 231 5.41 -19.65 -19.63
CA ASP A 231 5.32 -20.91 -18.91
C ASP A 231 4.05 -20.94 -18.06
N TYR A 232 3.09 -21.79 -18.43
CA TYR A 232 1.85 -21.97 -17.68
C TYR A 232 2.02 -23.06 -16.63
N ARG A 233 1.77 -22.73 -15.36
CA ARG A 233 1.90 -23.63 -14.22
C ARG A 233 0.58 -23.84 -13.50
N SER A 234 0.41 -25.02 -12.91
CA SER A 234 -0.84 -25.40 -12.24
C SER A 234 -1.03 -24.61 -10.93
N THR A 235 -2.24 -24.17 -10.66
CA THR A 235 -2.60 -23.58 -9.35
C THR A 235 -2.43 -24.56 -8.20
N LYS A 236 -2.48 -25.87 -8.48
CA LYS A 236 -2.19 -26.91 -7.48
C LYS A 236 -0.79 -26.76 -6.85
N GLU A 237 0.19 -26.31 -7.62
CA GLU A 237 1.54 -26.10 -7.08
C GLU A 237 1.57 -24.93 -6.08
N LEU A 238 0.76 -23.89 -6.31
CA LEU A 238 0.59 -22.81 -5.33
C LEU A 238 -0.10 -23.34 -4.08
N ASP A 239 -1.16 -24.16 -4.24
CA ASP A 239 -1.84 -24.78 -3.11
C ASP A 239 -0.89 -25.64 -2.28
N ASP A 240 -0.05 -26.45 -2.92
CA ASP A 240 0.94 -27.30 -2.27
C ASP A 240 2.00 -26.46 -1.53
N ARG A 241 2.45 -25.34 -2.11
CA ARG A 241 3.39 -24.40 -1.45
C ARG A 241 2.76 -23.73 -0.22
N VAL A 242 1.53 -23.23 -0.35
CA VAL A 242 0.81 -22.58 0.75
C VAL A 242 0.52 -23.56 1.89
N ASN A 243 0.15 -24.81 1.56
CA ASN A 243 -0.08 -25.87 2.55
C ASN A 243 1.22 -26.31 3.24
N ALA A 244 2.35 -26.31 2.53
CA ALA A 244 3.66 -26.65 3.09
C ALA A 244 4.19 -25.54 4.01
N SER A 245 3.91 -24.27 3.71
CA SER A 245 4.39 -23.14 4.50
C SER A 245 3.48 -21.92 4.40
N ALA A 246 2.88 -21.55 5.53
CA ALA A 246 2.15 -20.28 5.67
C ALA A 246 3.06 -19.04 5.61
N GLU A 247 4.39 -19.23 5.62
CA GLU A 247 5.41 -18.18 5.46
C GLU A 247 5.64 -17.82 3.98
N ASP A 248 5.23 -18.67 3.03
CA ASP A 248 5.39 -18.40 1.59
C ASP A 248 4.37 -17.36 1.11
N PHE A 249 4.57 -16.12 1.52
CA PHE A 249 3.69 -15.00 1.18
C PHE A 249 3.59 -14.77 -0.33
N LEU A 250 4.63 -15.09 -1.10
CA LEU A 250 4.58 -14.98 -2.56
C LEU A 250 3.62 -16.00 -3.16
N ALA A 251 3.66 -17.27 -2.70
CA ALA A 251 2.68 -18.27 -3.13
C ALA A 251 1.24 -17.85 -2.78
N ILE A 252 1.03 -17.30 -1.59
CA ILE A 252 -0.29 -16.79 -1.15
C ILE A 252 -0.76 -15.66 -2.07
N LEU A 253 0.10 -14.69 -2.38
CA LEU A 253 -0.24 -13.59 -3.28
C LEU A 253 -0.56 -14.08 -4.70
N LEU A 254 0.25 -14.99 -5.25
CA LEU A 254 0.02 -15.59 -6.56
C LEU A 254 -1.27 -16.41 -6.58
N GLN A 255 -1.60 -17.11 -5.49
CA GLN A 255 -2.83 -17.87 -5.35
C GLN A 255 -4.06 -16.94 -5.35
N GLU A 256 -4.01 -15.81 -4.63
CA GLU A 256 -5.09 -14.80 -4.65
C GLU A 256 -5.35 -14.26 -6.06
N TRP A 257 -4.29 -13.98 -6.82
CA TRP A 257 -4.42 -13.52 -8.22
C TRP A 257 -4.96 -14.62 -9.14
N ALA A 258 -4.41 -15.83 -9.05
CA ALA A 258 -4.82 -16.94 -9.90
C ALA A 258 -6.25 -17.43 -9.60
N SER A 259 -6.76 -17.24 -8.38
CA SER A 259 -8.12 -17.64 -8.01
C SER A 259 -9.20 -16.63 -8.39
N GLY A 260 -8.83 -15.49 -8.99
CA GLY A 260 -9.76 -14.39 -9.31
C GLY A 260 -10.17 -13.53 -8.11
N ARG A 261 -9.57 -13.74 -6.93
CA ARG A 261 -9.77 -12.88 -5.75
C ARG A 261 -8.91 -11.61 -5.80
N GLY A 262 -8.02 -11.52 -6.79
CA GLY A 262 -7.18 -10.35 -7.05
C GLY A 262 -7.95 -9.12 -7.56
N GLU A 263 -9.15 -9.29 -8.12
CA GLU A 263 -10.02 -8.16 -8.49
C GLU A 263 -10.80 -7.69 -7.26
N LEU A 264 -10.47 -6.50 -6.77
CA LEU A 264 -11.08 -5.95 -5.56
C LEU A 264 -12.37 -5.16 -5.85
N GLY A 265 -12.52 -4.69 -7.08
CA GLY A 265 -13.48 -3.64 -7.41
C GLY A 265 -13.02 -2.25 -6.93
N GLY A 266 -13.67 -1.20 -7.41
CA GLY A 266 -13.30 0.20 -7.12
C GLY A 266 -14.43 0.98 -6.46
N LYS A 267 -15.12 0.38 -5.47
CA LYS A 267 -16.35 0.96 -4.90
C LYS A 267 -16.14 2.37 -4.34
N ASP A 268 -14.92 2.65 -3.85
CA ASP A 268 -14.57 3.93 -3.25
C ASP A 268 -13.88 4.90 -4.23
N ASN A 269 -13.64 4.52 -5.50
CA ASN A 269 -13.10 5.44 -6.52
C ASN A 269 -13.90 6.76 -6.58
N SER A 270 -15.21 6.69 -6.34
CA SER A 270 -16.15 7.82 -6.38
C SER A 270 -15.91 8.90 -5.31
N LEU A 271 -15.11 8.63 -4.27
CA LEU A 271 -14.69 9.67 -3.31
C LEU A 271 -13.78 10.71 -3.96
N TYR A 272 -13.16 10.39 -5.09
CA TYR A 272 -12.49 11.34 -5.98
C TYR A 272 -13.04 11.18 -7.41
N PRO A 273 -14.17 11.83 -7.75
CA PRO A 273 -14.83 11.64 -9.05
C PRO A 273 -13.97 11.95 -10.28
N GLY A 274 -12.95 12.80 -10.12
CA GLY A 274 -12.00 13.18 -11.17
C GLY A 274 -10.72 12.34 -11.21
N TRP A 275 -10.62 11.28 -10.41
CA TRP A 275 -9.43 10.45 -10.33
C TRP A 275 -9.12 9.79 -11.67
N LYS A 276 -7.89 9.96 -12.14
CA LYS A 276 -7.38 9.41 -13.39
C LYS A 276 -6.13 8.60 -13.08
N PRO A 277 -6.27 7.34 -12.66
CA PRO A 277 -5.14 6.49 -12.36
C PRO A 277 -4.32 6.23 -13.63
N ASP A 278 -3.01 6.14 -13.49
CA ASP A 278 -2.11 5.75 -14.58
C ASP A 278 -2.48 4.36 -15.09
N THR A 279 -2.29 4.14 -16.39
CA THR A 279 -2.51 2.84 -17.02
C THR A 279 -1.40 1.85 -16.63
N ILE A 280 -1.67 0.55 -16.52
CA ILE A 280 -0.60 -0.44 -16.26
C ILE A 280 0.49 -0.42 -17.33
N GLU A 281 0.13 -0.06 -18.56
CA GLU A 281 1.05 0.05 -19.70
C GLU A 281 2.16 1.08 -19.46
N SER A 282 1.97 2.07 -18.58
CA SER A 282 3.02 3.04 -18.26
C SER A 282 4.22 2.41 -17.54
N VAL A 283 4.03 1.21 -16.97
CA VAL A 283 5.02 0.46 -16.17
C VAL A 283 5.65 -0.71 -16.93
N LEU A 284 4.97 -1.22 -17.96
CA LEU A 284 5.46 -2.31 -18.84
C LEU A 284 6.54 -1.84 -19.81
#